data_AF-A0A2J6HBD1-F1
#
_entry.id   AF-A0A2J6HBD1-F1
#
_cell.length_a   1.000
_cell.length_b   1.000
_cell.length_c   1.000
_cell.angle_alpha   90.00
_cell.angle_beta   90.00
_cell.angle_gamma   90.00
#
_symmetry.space_group_name_H-M   'P 1'
#
loop_
_entity.id
_entity.type
_entity.pdbx_description
1 polymer ?
#
loop_
_entity_poly.entity_id
_entity_poly.type
_entity_poly.pdbx_seq_one_letter_code
_entity_poly.pdbx_strand_id
1 'polypeptide(L)'
;FAFADTFAALNYHKTNEGHGWMGLRFQMQPNGDFNDVILHVNLLDNDNNLQQQAAGVLGVNLIFACFYYSEYPAVFLESLMDDLSRDRIQIDMIRFEGAGFSKVDNRLMSLLLVKLGFTDAALFGPNGQNLQPTEVLYKKNAVVVRGRFRPLINVHLDMINTGVEKFMAEPDVDKDNVILITELTLQGLKDRYADDNAEIDEKDFLDRVDILCSLGQTVLISNYHQYYKLVSYLSKVTRRKLGVVLGYPNLEYIFSEAHYKNLPGGILEAFAALFSREVKLFIYPTLRNNEIYNSKKFSLPPNLIDLYEYLLANNKIEDIENYNKNNLEVETDSVLQMVKDDVKGWEEYMPVEVSAMIKQRNLFGYTARPDSV
;
A
#
# COMPACT_ATOMS: atom_id res chain seq x y z
N PHE A 1 -9.54 -33.61 -1.18
CA PHE A 1 -8.71 -32.39 -1.29
C PHE A 1 -7.26 -32.82 -1.52
N ALA A 2 -6.40 -31.92 -1.98
CA ALA A 2 -4.95 -32.07 -1.98
C ALA A 2 -4.36 -30.89 -1.21
N PHE A 3 -3.51 -31.18 -0.23
CA PHE A 3 -2.77 -30.17 0.55
C PHE A 3 -1.32 -30.19 0.09
N ALA A 4 -0.73 -29.01 -0.06
CA ALA A 4 0.69 -28.87 -0.40
C ALA A 4 1.28 -27.68 0.35
N ASP A 5 2.51 -27.85 0.83
CA ASP A 5 3.29 -26.78 1.43
C ASP A 5 4.76 -26.86 1.05
N THR A 6 5.45 -25.73 1.15
CA THR A 6 6.89 -25.63 0.96
C THR A 6 7.40 -24.48 1.83
N PHE A 7 8.15 -24.81 2.87
CA PHE A 7 8.67 -23.86 3.84
C PHE A 7 10.19 -23.90 3.92
N ALA A 8 10.78 -22.72 4.10
CA ALA A 8 12.15 -22.53 4.53
C ALA A 8 12.13 -22.02 5.97
N ALA A 9 12.42 -22.89 6.94
CA ALA A 9 12.55 -22.50 8.34
C ALA A 9 13.93 -21.88 8.64
N LEU A 10 14.10 -21.32 9.83
CA LEU A 10 15.38 -20.76 10.28
C LEU A 10 16.49 -21.81 10.25
N ASN A 11 17.62 -21.44 9.63
CA ASN A 11 18.83 -22.22 9.70
C ASN A 11 19.51 -22.07 11.07
N TYR A 12 20.44 -22.96 11.39
CA TYR A 12 21.13 -22.97 12.68
C TYR A 12 21.85 -21.64 12.99
N HIS A 13 22.38 -20.97 11.96
CA HIS A 13 23.10 -19.71 12.08
C HIS A 13 22.18 -18.48 12.11
N LYS A 14 20.86 -18.65 11.95
CA LYS A 14 19.83 -17.60 11.92
C LYS A 14 20.14 -16.49 10.92
N THR A 15 20.63 -16.88 9.75
CA THR A 15 21.01 -15.93 8.68
C THR A 15 19.93 -15.75 7.62
N ASN A 16 18.84 -16.50 7.70
CA ASN A 16 17.68 -16.36 6.83
C ASN A 16 16.45 -15.93 7.64
N GLU A 17 15.41 -15.48 6.95
CA GLU A 17 14.08 -15.32 7.51
C GLU A 17 13.27 -16.59 7.20
N GLY A 18 12.44 -17.02 8.14
CA GLY A 18 11.58 -18.18 7.94
C GLY A 18 10.35 -17.77 7.13
N HIS A 19 10.02 -18.50 6.06
CA HIS A 19 8.82 -18.22 5.26
C HIS A 19 8.43 -19.43 4.41
N GLY A 20 7.26 -19.38 3.77
CA GLY A 20 6.86 -20.41 2.82
C GLY A 20 5.48 -20.24 2.24
N TRP A 21 5.16 -21.18 1.37
CA TRP A 21 3.86 -21.29 0.70
C TRP A 21 3.11 -22.48 1.26
N MET A 22 1.79 -22.34 1.38
CA MET A 22 0.90 -23.48 1.63
C MET A 22 -0.41 -23.28 0.89
N GLY A 23 -1.07 -24.38 0.52
CA GLY A 23 -2.34 -24.29 -0.15
C GLY A 23 -3.15 -25.58 -0.12
N LEU A 24 -4.43 -25.42 -0.41
CA LEU A 24 -5.40 -26.49 -0.47
C LEU A 24 -6.19 -26.43 -1.78
N ARG A 25 -6.13 -27.52 -2.54
CA ARG A 25 -7.04 -27.79 -3.65
C ARG A 25 -8.20 -28.66 -3.18
N PHE A 26 -9.44 -28.22 -3.38
CA PHE A 26 -10.62 -28.96 -2.95
C PHE A 26 -11.83 -28.75 -3.86
N GLN A 27 -12.85 -29.58 -3.69
CA GLN A 27 -14.14 -29.47 -4.37
C GLN A 27 -15.19 -29.12 -3.32
N MET A 28 -16.04 -28.12 -3.61
CA MET A 28 -17.16 -27.76 -2.72
C MET A 28 -18.33 -28.74 -2.85
N GLN A 29 -18.44 -29.41 -4.01
CA GLN A 29 -19.45 -30.45 -4.27
C GLN A 29 -18.79 -31.68 -4.89
N PRO A 30 -19.30 -32.90 -4.63
CA PRO A 30 -18.79 -34.11 -5.28
C PRO A 30 -18.80 -33.97 -6.80
N ASN A 31 -17.67 -34.28 -7.45
CA ASN A 31 -17.47 -34.16 -8.91
C ASN A 31 -17.58 -32.73 -9.48
N GLY A 32 -17.58 -31.69 -8.64
CA GLY A 32 -17.53 -30.30 -9.09
C GLY A 32 -16.13 -29.84 -9.52
N ASP A 33 -16.04 -28.60 -9.98
CA ASP A 33 -14.76 -27.97 -10.32
C ASP A 33 -13.86 -27.81 -9.09
N PHE A 34 -12.55 -27.78 -9.34
CA PHE A 34 -11.56 -27.55 -8.30
C PHE A 34 -11.48 -26.07 -7.91
N ASN A 35 -11.22 -25.85 -6.62
CA ASN A 35 -10.97 -24.54 -6.04
C ASN A 35 -9.67 -24.61 -5.26
N ASP A 36 -8.90 -23.54 -5.31
CA ASP A 36 -7.60 -23.42 -4.66
C ASP A 36 -7.62 -22.26 -3.67
N VAL A 37 -7.08 -22.49 -2.47
CA VAL A 37 -6.68 -21.42 -1.55
C VAL A 37 -5.19 -21.51 -1.32
N ILE A 38 -4.48 -20.42 -1.57
CA ILE A 38 -3.02 -20.35 -1.52
C ILE A 38 -2.61 -19.23 -0.57
N LEU A 39 -1.69 -19.52 0.36
CA LEU A 39 -1.13 -18.58 1.32
C LEU A 39 0.38 -18.44 1.10
N HIS A 40 0.90 -17.24 1.32
CA HIS A 40 2.29 -17.04 1.69
C HIS A 40 2.35 -16.58 3.16
N VAL A 41 3.37 -17.06 3.86
CA VAL A 41 3.48 -16.93 5.31
C VAL A 41 4.92 -16.65 5.71
N ASN A 42 5.14 -15.69 6.61
CA ASN A 42 6.42 -15.50 7.30
C ASN A 42 6.36 -16.15 8.69
N LEU A 43 7.41 -16.89 9.04
CA LEU A 43 7.59 -17.59 10.30
C LEU A 43 8.50 -16.73 11.20
N LEU A 44 7.95 -16.24 12.31
CA LEU A 44 8.56 -15.21 13.15
C LEU A 44 9.18 -15.76 14.44
N ASP A 45 8.83 -17.00 14.82
CA ASP A 45 9.48 -17.70 15.92
C ASP A 45 11.01 -17.78 15.70
N ASN A 46 11.79 -17.54 16.75
CA ASN A 46 13.27 -17.58 16.70
C ASN A 46 13.85 -19.00 16.93
N ASP A 47 13.03 -20.03 16.75
CA ASP A 47 13.38 -21.44 16.90
C ASP A 47 12.72 -22.27 15.79
N ASN A 48 13.49 -23.19 15.22
CA ASN A 48 13.04 -23.98 14.06
C ASN A 48 11.88 -24.92 14.41
N ASN A 49 11.86 -25.55 15.59
CA ASN A 49 10.78 -26.45 15.97
C ASN A 49 9.48 -25.69 16.23
N LEU A 50 9.58 -24.51 16.86
CA LEU A 50 8.42 -23.63 17.06
C LEU A 50 7.84 -23.16 15.73
N GLN A 51 8.69 -22.83 14.75
CA GLN A 51 8.26 -22.49 13.40
C GLN A 51 7.50 -23.64 12.71
N GLN A 52 8.00 -24.88 12.81
CA GLN A 52 7.32 -26.05 12.26
C GLN A 52 5.97 -26.29 12.94
N GLN A 53 5.90 -26.14 14.27
CA GLN A 53 4.65 -26.27 15.00
C GLN A 53 3.62 -25.21 14.55
N ALA A 54 4.04 -23.95 14.40
CA ALA A 54 3.16 -22.88 13.96
C ALA A 54 2.61 -23.14 12.54
N ALA A 55 3.48 -23.56 11.62
CA ALA A 55 3.07 -23.94 10.26
C ALA A 55 2.09 -25.13 10.27
N GLY A 56 2.31 -26.10 11.15
CA GLY A 56 1.39 -27.24 11.33
C GLY A 56 0.01 -26.83 11.82
N VAL A 57 -0.08 -25.95 12.82
CA VAL A 57 -1.36 -25.38 13.30
C VAL A 57 -2.07 -24.63 12.17
N LEU A 58 -1.34 -23.77 11.45
CA LEU A 58 -1.92 -23.02 10.31
C LEU A 58 -2.44 -23.96 9.22
N GLY A 59 -1.74 -25.07 8.94
CA GLY A 59 -2.20 -26.07 7.97
C GLY A 59 -3.51 -26.74 8.37
N VAL A 60 -3.68 -27.06 9.65
CA VAL A 60 -4.95 -27.57 10.19
C VAL A 60 -6.04 -26.52 10.08
N ASN A 61 -5.76 -25.27 10.45
CA ASN A 61 -6.70 -24.15 10.36
C ASN A 61 -7.14 -23.92 8.92
N LEU A 62 -6.23 -23.97 7.94
CA LEU A 62 -6.54 -23.83 6.52
C LEU A 62 -7.48 -24.94 6.03
N ILE A 63 -7.21 -26.19 6.39
CA ILE A 63 -8.08 -27.32 6.02
C ILE A 63 -9.47 -27.14 6.64
N PHE A 64 -9.52 -26.75 7.91
CA PHE A 64 -10.78 -26.48 8.62
C PHE A 64 -11.57 -25.36 7.95
N ALA A 65 -10.93 -24.22 7.67
CA ALA A 65 -11.55 -23.06 7.04
C ALA A 65 -12.09 -23.38 5.64
N CYS A 66 -11.35 -24.13 4.82
CA CYS A 66 -11.84 -24.59 3.51
C CYS A 66 -13.09 -25.47 3.62
N PHE A 67 -13.17 -26.30 4.66
CA PHE A 67 -14.30 -27.21 4.85
C PHE A 67 -15.54 -26.51 5.41
N TYR A 68 -15.38 -25.62 6.39
CA TYR A 68 -16.50 -25.03 7.13
C TYR A 68 -16.84 -23.58 6.75
N TYR A 69 -15.87 -22.81 6.24
CA TYR A 69 -16.00 -21.36 6.06
C TYR A 69 -15.75 -20.89 4.61
N SER A 70 -15.71 -21.80 3.63
CA SER A 70 -15.48 -21.44 2.22
C SER A 70 -16.53 -20.47 1.64
N GLU A 71 -17.73 -20.41 2.21
CA GLU A 71 -18.77 -19.44 1.84
C GLU A 71 -18.71 -18.12 2.62
N TYR A 72 -17.84 -18.01 3.62
CA TYR A 72 -17.74 -16.86 4.54
C TYR A 72 -16.28 -16.34 4.62
N PRO A 73 -15.78 -15.61 3.61
CA PRO A 73 -14.36 -15.26 3.49
C PRO A 73 -13.76 -14.49 4.67
N ALA A 74 -14.53 -13.61 5.32
CA ALA A 74 -14.06 -12.90 6.50
C ALA A 74 -13.82 -13.85 7.70
N VAL A 75 -14.80 -14.73 7.98
CA VAL A 75 -14.68 -15.76 9.03
C VAL A 75 -13.58 -16.76 8.70
N PHE A 76 -13.46 -17.13 7.41
CA PHE A 76 -12.38 -17.97 6.91
C PHE A 76 -11.03 -17.37 7.32
N LEU A 77 -10.78 -16.10 6.99
CA LEU A 77 -9.52 -15.42 7.31
C LEU A 77 -9.26 -15.41 8.81
N GLU A 78 -10.23 -14.97 9.61
CA GLU A 78 -10.09 -14.90 11.06
C GLU A 78 -9.68 -16.26 11.66
N SER A 79 -10.32 -17.34 11.22
CA SER A 79 -10.05 -18.70 11.70
C SER A 79 -8.66 -19.22 11.36
N LEU A 80 -7.96 -18.65 10.37
CA LEU A 80 -6.58 -19.06 10.05
C LEU A 80 -5.63 -18.83 11.22
N MET A 81 -5.92 -17.84 12.08
CA MET A 81 -5.09 -17.47 13.23
C MET A 81 -5.55 -18.09 14.55
N ASP A 82 -6.50 -19.04 14.52
CA ASP A 82 -6.91 -19.78 15.73
C ASP A 82 -5.69 -20.49 16.36
N ASP A 83 -5.49 -20.30 17.67
CA ASP A 83 -4.32 -20.77 18.43
C ASP A 83 -2.94 -20.28 17.90
N LEU A 84 -2.93 -19.22 17.09
CA LEU A 84 -1.72 -18.55 16.62
C LEU A 84 -1.71 -17.08 17.05
N SER A 85 -0.51 -16.55 17.27
CA SER A 85 -0.30 -15.12 17.50
C SER A 85 0.51 -14.51 16.38
N ARG A 86 0.35 -13.20 16.21
CA ARG A 86 1.09 -12.40 15.21
C ARG A 86 2.59 -12.33 15.47
N ASP A 87 3.05 -12.69 16.68
CA ASP A 87 4.47 -12.78 17.01
C ASP A 87 5.10 -14.07 16.47
N ARG A 88 4.28 -15.05 16.08
CA ARG A 88 4.74 -16.37 15.60
C ARG A 88 4.62 -16.52 14.09
N ILE A 89 3.52 -16.03 13.53
CA ILE A 89 3.19 -16.15 12.11
C ILE A 89 2.61 -14.83 11.59
N GLN A 90 2.99 -14.50 10.36
CA GLN A 90 2.42 -13.42 9.58
C GLN A 90 1.90 -13.98 8.25
N ILE A 91 0.62 -13.82 7.94
CA ILE A 91 0.03 -14.19 6.65
C ILE A 91 0.05 -12.93 5.79
N ASP A 92 1.02 -12.84 4.88
CA ASP A 92 1.25 -11.64 4.05
C ASP A 92 0.61 -11.74 2.66
N MET A 93 0.14 -12.93 2.26
CA MET A 93 -0.63 -13.13 1.05
C MET A 93 -1.66 -14.25 1.23
N ILE A 94 -2.85 -14.02 0.66
CA ILE A 94 -3.85 -15.06 0.41
C ILE A 94 -4.40 -14.90 -1.00
N ARG A 95 -4.72 -16.02 -1.65
CA ARG A 95 -5.39 -16.04 -2.94
C ARG A 95 -6.42 -17.15 -3.00
N PHE A 96 -7.62 -16.80 -3.42
CA PHE A 96 -8.73 -17.70 -3.70
C PHE A 96 -8.90 -17.83 -5.22
N GLU A 97 -9.00 -19.07 -5.71
CA GLU A 97 -9.19 -19.40 -7.12
C GLU A 97 -10.23 -20.50 -7.30
N GLY A 98 -10.94 -20.48 -8.43
CA GLY A 98 -11.96 -21.48 -8.78
C GLY A 98 -13.38 -20.92 -8.74
N ALA A 99 -14.31 -21.65 -9.35
CA ALA A 99 -15.70 -21.21 -9.55
C ALA A 99 -16.44 -20.91 -8.24
N GLY A 100 -16.12 -21.65 -7.17
CA GLY A 100 -16.67 -21.46 -5.83
C GLY A 100 -16.33 -20.11 -5.19
N PHE A 101 -15.24 -19.48 -5.62
CA PHE A 101 -14.79 -18.18 -5.13
C PHE A 101 -15.03 -17.03 -6.12
N SER A 102 -15.92 -17.22 -7.10
CA SER A 102 -16.26 -16.19 -8.11
C SER A 102 -16.78 -14.86 -7.53
N LYS A 103 -17.27 -14.88 -6.28
CA LYS A 103 -17.72 -13.69 -5.54
C LYS A 103 -16.66 -13.11 -4.60
N VAL A 104 -15.51 -13.75 -4.46
CA VAL A 104 -14.42 -13.29 -3.59
C VAL A 104 -13.51 -12.37 -4.37
N ASP A 105 -13.38 -11.14 -3.90
CA ASP A 105 -12.38 -10.21 -4.41
C ASP A 105 -11.07 -10.38 -3.60
N ASN A 106 -10.03 -10.92 -4.23
CA ASN A 106 -8.73 -11.11 -3.57
C ASN A 106 -8.10 -9.80 -3.06
N ARG A 107 -8.49 -8.66 -3.65
CA ARG A 107 -8.04 -7.34 -3.20
C ARG A 107 -8.65 -6.96 -1.86
N LEU A 108 -9.93 -7.28 -1.69
CA LEU A 108 -10.60 -7.15 -0.42
C LEU A 108 -10.00 -8.09 0.63
N MET A 109 -9.64 -9.33 0.25
CA MET A 109 -9.02 -10.27 1.18
C MET A 109 -7.68 -9.75 1.73
N SER A 110 -6.88 -9.07 0.91
CA SER A 110 -5.63 -8.50 1.42
C SER A 110 -5.83 -7.21 2.22
N LEU A 111 -6.86 -6.41 1.91
CA LEU A 111 -7.28 -5.35 2.82
C LEU A 111 -7.63 -5.94 4.19
N LEU A 112 -8.38 -7.05 4.22
CA LEU A 112 -8.73 -7.74 5.46
C LEU A 112 -7.50 -8.28 6.18
N LEU A 113 -6.52 -8.88 5.49
CA LEU A 113 -5.26 -9.31 6.13
C LEU A 113 -4.57 -8.15 6.86
N VAL A 114 -4.54 -6.95 6.26
CA VAL A 114 -3.92 -5.75 6.88
C VAL A 114 -4.79 -5.19 8.00
N LYS A 115 -6.12 -5.16 7.84
CA LYS A 115 -7.08 -4.69 8.86
C LYS A 115 -7.12 -5.60 10.09
N LEU A 116 -7.13 -6.91 9.87
CA LEU A 116 -6.98 -7.95 10.89
C LEU A 116 -5.53 -8.08 11.37
N GLY A 117 -4.61 -7.27 10.82
CA GLY A 117 -3.20 -7.14 11.16
C GLY A 117 -2.40 -8.44 11.14
N PHE A 118 -2.83 -9.40 10.31
CA PHE A 118 -2.06 -10.61 10.00
C PHE A 118 -0.82 -10.28 9.18
N THR A 119 -0.79 -9.10 8.57
CA THR A 119 0.37 -8.46 7.95
C THR A 119 0.25 -6.95 8.08
N ASP A 120 1.37 -6.23 8.07
CA ASP A 120 1.37 -4.77 8.03
C ASP A 120 1.20 -4.21 6.61
N ALA A 121 1.39 -5.05 5.59
CA ALA A 121 1.43 -4.65 4.19
C ALA A 121 0.99 -5.78 3.26
N ALA A 122 0.27 -5.42 2.19
CA ALA A 122 -0.12 -6.33 1.11
C ALA A 122 -0.03 -5.62 -0.26
N LEU A 123 0.39 -6.35 -1.30
CA LEU A 123 0.71 -5.79 -2.61
C LEU A 123 -0.17 -6.39 -3.72
N PHE A 124 -0.56 -5.55 -4.68
CA PHE A 124 -1.29 -5.94 -5.89
C PHE A 124 -0.61 -5.45 -7.15
N GLY A 125 -0.66 -6.28 -8.18
CA GLY A 125 -0.25 -5.90 -9.52
C GLY A 125 -1.30 -5.05 -10.24
N PRO A 126 -0.93 -4.49 -11.40
CA PRO A 126 -1.86 -3.75 -12.26
C PRO A 126 -3.05 -4.57 -12.75
N ASN A 127 -2.92 -5.90 -12.77
CA ASN A 127 -3.99 -6.84 -13.09
C ASN A 127 -4.92 -7.15 -11.90
N GLY A 128 -4.73 -6.49 -10.76
CA GLY A 128 -5.47 -6.74 -9.51
C GLY A 128 -5.10 -8.03 -8.80
N GLN A 129 -4.08 -8.76 -9.26
CA GLN A 129 -3.64 -9.99 -8.62
C GLN A 129 -2.71 -9.69 -7.45
N ASN A 130 -2.87 -10.45 -6.37
CA ASN A 130 -1.98 -10.42 -5.22
C ASN A 130 -0.55 -10.77 -5.62
N LEU A 131 0.40 -10.03 -5.06
CA LEU A 131 1.82 -10.18 -5.29
C LEU A 131 2.53 -10.43 -3.97
N GLN A 132 3.47 -11.38 -3.95
CA GLN A 132 4.38 -11.55 -2.83
C GLN A 132 5.44 -10.43 -2.90
N PRO A 133 5.56 -9.57 -1.86
CA PRO A 133 6.38 -8.36 -1.94
C PRO A 133 7.87 -8.63 -2.22
N THR A 134 8.45 -9.66 -1.62
CA THR A 134 9.86 -10.04 -1.82
C THR A 134 10.13 -10.48 -3.25
N GLU A 135 9.27 -11.32 -3.84
CA GLU A 135 9.44 -11.77 -5.22
C GLU A 135 9.43 -10.60 -6.21
N VAL A 136 8.57 -9.60 -5.98
CA VAL A 136 8.37 -8.51 -6.92
C VAL A 136 9.37 -7.37 -6.75
N LEU A 137 9.76 -7.07 -5.51
CA LEU A 137 10.64 -5.94 -5.21
C LEU A 137 12.11 -6.34 -5.13
N TYR A 138 12.44 -7.63 -5.06
CA TYR A 138 13.82 -8.08 -4.93
C TYR A 138 14.70 -7.54 -6.06
N LYS A 139 15.79 -6.87 -5.65
CA LYS A 139 16.76 -6.19 -6.53
C LYS A 139 16.14 -5.12 -7.45
N LYS A 140 14.91 -4.66 -7.24
CA LYS A 140 14.31 -3.53 -7.97
C LYS A 140 14.61 -2.20 -7.30
N ASN A 141 14.91 -1.17 -8.09
CA ASN A 141 14.77 0.22 -7.63
C ASN A 141 13.27 0.50 -7.45
N ALA A 142 12.88 1.09 -6.32
CA ALA A 142 11.46 1.32 -6.04
C ALA A 142 11.19 2.82 -5.90
N VAL A 143 10.07 3.26 -6.46
CA VAL A 143 9.53 4.60 -6.21
C VAL A 143 8.13 4.45 -5.64
N VAL A 144 7.88 5.08 -4.50
CA VAL A 144 6.61 5.00 -3.80
C VAL A 144 5.93 6.36 -3.77
N VAL A 145 4.66 6.38 -4.14
CA VAL A 145 3.81 7.56 -4.07
C VAL A 145 2.65 7.23 -3.14
N ARG A 146 2.59 7.91 -1.99
CA ARG A 146 1.48 7.74 -1.02
C ARG A 146 0.35 8.70 -1.34
N GLY A 147 -0.89 8.21 -1.37
CA GLY A 147 -2.05 9.05 -1.62
C GLY A 147 -3.36 8.43 -1.14
N ARG A 148 -4.41 9.26 -1.04
CA ARG A 148 -5.77 8.76 -0.82
C ARG A 148 -6.44 8.28 -2.11
N PHE A 149 -6.08 8.91 -3.24
CA PHE A 149 -6.56 8.58 -4.60
C PHE A 149 -8.09 8.49 -4.72
N ARG A 150 -8.82 9.45 -4.13
CA ARG A 150 -10.28 9.42 -4.01
C ARG A 150 -10.98 10.69 -4.56
N PRO A 151 -11.31 10.75 -5.86
CA PRO A 151 -10.75 9.94 -6.93
C PRO A 151 -9.31 10.35 -7.25
N LEU A 152 -8.64 9.59 -8.11
CA LEU A 152 -7.38 10.01 -8.70
C LEU A 152 -7.64 11.09 -9.76
N ILE A 153 -7.24 12.33 -9.45
CA ILE A 153 -7.28 13.50 -10.34
C ILE A 153 -5.90 13.89 -10.92
N ASN A 154 -5.87 14.86 -11.83
CA ASN A 154 -4.68 15.31 -12.56
C ASN A 154 -3.49 15.68 -11.66
N VAL A 155 -3.72 16.27 -10.48
CA VAL A 155 -2.62 16.60 -9.55
C VAL A 155 -1.84 15.37 -9.07
N HIS A 156 -2.53 14.23 -8.90
CA HIS A 156 -1.86 13.00 -8.48
C HIS A 156 -1.00 12.42 -9.61
N LEU A 157 -1.49 12.47 -10.85
CA LEU A 157 -0.73 11.97 -12.00
C LEU A 157 0.46 12.84 -12.32
N ASP A 158 0.30 14.15 -12.21
CA ASP A 158 1.40 15.08 -12.33
C ASP A 158 2.48 14.78 -11.29
N MET A 159 2.09 14.61 -10.02
CA MET A 159 3.01 14.19 -8.95
C MET A 159 3.67 12.84 -9.21
N ILE A 160 2.91 11.82 -9.65
CA ILE A 160 3.45 10.49 -9.98
C ILE A 160 4.46 10.61 -11.12
N ASN A 161 4.08 11.22 -12.24
CA ASN A 161 4.89 11.26 -13.45
C ASN A 161 6.18 12.05 -13.24
N THR A 162 6.06 13.26 -12.67
CA THR A 162 7.21 14.14 -12.43
C THR A 162 8.13 13.59 -11.34
N GLY A 163 7.56 12.94 -10.31
CA GLY A 163 8.33 12.24 -9.28
C GLY A 163 9.10 11.03 -9.81
N VAL A 164 8.46 10.22 -10.67
CA VAL A 164 9.11 9.09 -11.35
C VAL A 164 10.20 9.58 -12.30
N GLU A 165 9.93 10.64 -13.08
CA GLU A 165 10.93 11.24 -13.98
C GLU A 165 12.17 11.69 -13.20
N LYS A 166 11.98 12.39 -12.08
CA LYS A 166 13.08 12.81 -11.19
C LYS A 166 13.83 11.62 -10.60
N PHE A 167 13.12 10.59 -10.13
CA PHE A 167 13.75 9.38 -9.61
C PHE A 167 14.58 8.66 -10.68
N MET A 168 14.07 8.55 -11.90
CA MET A 168 14.76 7.94 -13.04
C MET A 168 16.01 8.74 -13.48
N ALA A 169 16.10 10.02 -13.13
CA ALA A 169 17.26 10.86 -13.42
C ALA A 169 18.42 10.67 -12.42
N GLU A 170 18.20 9.99 -11.29
CA GLU A 170 19.26 9.70 -10.33
C GLU A 170 20.35 8.79 -10.95
N PRO A 171 21.63 9.06 -10.72
CA PRO A 171 22.73 8.38 -11.40
C PRO A 171 22.90 6.90 -10.99
N ASP A 172 22.38 6.52 -9.82
CA ASP A 172 22.43 5.18 -9.26
C ASP A 172 21.14 4.36 -9.49
N VAL A 173 20.20 4.89 -10.29
CA VAL A 173 18.98 4.21 -10.68
C VAL A 173 19.15 3.51 -12.03
N ASP A 174 18.95 2.19 -12.02
CA ASP A 174 18.85 1.37 -13.22
C ASP A 174 17.41 1.42 -13.75
N LYS A 175 17.22 2.17 -14.85
CA LYS A 175 15.92 2.50 -15.44
C LYS A 175 15.12 1.29 -15.93
N ASP A 176 15.81 0.24 -16.36
CA ASP A 176 15.16 -1.00 -16.83
C ASP A 176 14.64 -1.84 -15.66
N ASN A 177 14.94 -1.42 -14.43
CA ASN A 177 14.73 -2.19 -13.22
C ASN A 177 14.08 -1.37 -12.11
N VAL A 178 13.14 -0.50 -12.48
CA VAL A 178 12.34 0.33 -11.57
C VAL A 178 10.92 -0.20 -11.46
N ILE A 179 10.37 -0.14 -10.25
CA ILE A 179 8.96 -0.38 -9.96
C ILE A 179 8.33 0.83 -9.27
N LEU A 180 7.20 1.26 -9.81
CA LEU A 180 6.35 2.29 -9.20
C LEU A 180 5.28 1.62 -8.34
N ILE A 181 5.16 2.08 -7.10
CA ILE A 181 4.21 1.61 -6.12
C ILE A 181 3.36 2.79 -5.65
N THR A 182 2.05 2.69 -5.78
CA THR A 182 1.11 3.62 -5.15
C THR A 182 0.64 3.04 -3.83
N GLU A 183 0.82 3.76 -2.74
CA GLU A 183 0.43 3.31 -1.41
C GLU A 183 -0.92 3.90 -0.97
N LEU A 184 -1.82 3.01 -0.54
CA LEU A 184 -3.05 3.29 0.19
C LEU A 184 -2.86 2.87 1.65
N THR A 185 -2.75 3.81 2.57
CA THR A 185 -2.69 3.47 4.01
C THR A 185 -4.10 3.21 4.55
N LEU A 186 -4.23 2.36 5.58
CA LEU A 186 -5.52 2.15 6.26
C LEU A 186 -6.13 3.48 6.74
N GLN A 187 -5.30 4.41 7.23
CA GLN A 187 -5.75 5.75 7.59
C GLN A 187 -6.25 6.55 6.39
N GLY A 188 -5.56 6.45 5.24
CA GLY A 188 -5.94 7.15 4.01
C GLY A 188 -7.25 6.63 3.41
N LEU A 189 -7.61 5.38 3.70
CA LEU A 189 -8.86 4.75 3.28
C LEU A 189 -10.08 5.28 4.05
N LYS A 190 -9.91 5.68 5.31
CA LYS A 190 -10.97 6.33 6.12
C LYS A 190 -11.30 7.73 5.60
N ASP A 191 -12.47 8.24 5.95
CA ASP A 191 -12.84 9.63 5.68
C ASP A 191 -11.92 10.60 6.46
N ARG A 192 -11.63 11.77 5.88
CA ARG A 192 -10.59 12.70 6.38
C ARG A 192 -10.86 13.16 7.82
N TYR A 193 -12.13 13.29 8.17
CA TYR A 193 -12.61 13.76 9.47
C TYR A 193 -13.14 12.63 10.35
N ALA A 194 -12.96 11.38 9.91
CA ALA A 194 -13.42 10.24 10.67
C ALA A 194 -12.47 9.97 11.84
N ASP A 195 -13.02 9.42 12.91
CA ASP A 195 -12.21 8.99 14.05
C ASP A 195 -11.35 7.76 13.70
N ASP A 196 -10.41 7.43 14.59
CA ASP A 196 -9.52 6.28 14.40
C ASP A 196 -10.25 4.93 14.43
N ASN A 197 -11.50 4.87 14.89
CA ASN A 197 -12.33 3.66 14.90
C ASN A 197 -13.27 3.55 13.69
N ALA A 198 -13.25 4.53 12.79
CA ALA A 198 -14.12 4.54 11.64
C ALA A 198 -13.84 3.35 10.72
N GLU A 199 -14.92 2.70 10.30
CA GLU A 199 -14.86 1.58 9.37
C GLU A 199 -14.41 2.04 7.98
N ILE A 200 -13.66 1.17 7.31
CA ILE A 200 -13.26 1.38 5.92
C ILE A 200 -14.41 0.95 5.03
N ASP A 201 -14.84 1.84 4.14
CA ASP A 201 -15.80 1.51 3.09
C ASP A 201 -15.12 0.63 2.03
N GLU A 202 -15.51 -0.64 1.99
CA GLU A 202 -14.96 -1.64 1.07
C GLU A 202 -15.23 -1.28 -0.39
N LYS A 203 -16.38 -0.68 -0.70
CA LYS A 203 -16.72 -0.24 -2.07
C LYS A 203 -15.83 0.92 -2.48
N ASP A 204 -15.67 1.91 -1.61
CA ASP A 204 -14.79 3.04 -1.86
C ASP A 204 -13.32 2.60 -2.02
N PHE A 205 -12.87 1.62 -1.22
CA PHE A 205 -11.56 1.00 -1.39
C PHE A 205 -11.41 0.34 -2.77
N LEU A 206 -12.37 -0.50 -3.18
CA LEU A 206 -12.33 -1.17 -4.48
C LEU A 206 -12.35 -0.17 -5.64
N ASP A 207 -13.09 0.94 -5.52
CA ASP A 207 -13.14 2.01 -6.53
C ASP A 207 -11.77 2.67 -6.74
N ARG A 208 -11.03 2.91 -5.66
CA ARG A 208 -9.66 3.43 -5.72
C ARG A 208 -8.72 2.44 -6.40
N VAL A 209 -8.80 1.16 -6.01
CA VAL A 209 -7.93 0.11 -6.56
C VAL A 209 -8.23 -0.14 -8.04
N ASP A 210 -9.50 -0.16 -8.46
CA ASP A 210 -9.90 -0.30 -9.86
C ASP A 210 -9.24 0.76 -10.74
N ILE A 211 -9.26 2.01 -10.32
CA ILE A 211 -8.64 3.11 -11.07
C ILE A 211 -7.12 2.98 -11.10
N LEU A 212 -6.49 2.74 -9.95
CA LEU A 212 -5.04 2.59 -9.89
C LEU A 212 -4.55 1.43 -10.79
N CYS A 213 -5.20 0.27 -10.69
CA CYS A 213 -4.90 -0.88 -11.55
C CYS A 213 -5.11 -0.56 -13.04
N SER A 214 -6.18 0.16 -13.39
CA SER A 214 -6.44 0.56 -14.79
C SER A 214 -5.37 1.47 -15.38
N LEU A 215 -4.69 2.23 -14.53
CA LEU A 215 -3.58 3.12 -14.88
C LEU A 215 -2.22 2.42 -14.81
N GLY A 216 -2.20 1.08 -14.75
CA GLY A 216 -0.97 0.30 -14.74
C GLY A 216 -0.23 0.31 -13.41
N GLN A 217 -0.85 0.74 -12.31
CA GLN A 217 -0.16 0.92 -11.02
C GLN A 217 -0.06 -0.38 -10.24
N THR A 218 1.08 -0.57 -9.58
CA THR A 218 1.22 -1.56 -8.50
C THR A 218 0.73 -0.91 -7.21
N VAL A 219 -0.20 -1.55 -6.49
CA VAL A 219 -0.85 -0.95 -5.32
C VAL A 219 -0.37 -1.63 -4.04
N LEU A 220 0.10 -0.86 -3.08
CA LEU A 220 0.44 -1.31 -1.73
C LEU A 220 -0.65 -0.85 -0.76
N ILE A 221 -1.27 -1.78 -0.03
CA ILE A 221 -2.04 -1.45 1.17
C ILE A 221 -1.12 -1.58 2.36
N SER A 222 -1.16 -0.62 3.28
CA SER A 222 -0.33 -0.68 4.48
C SER A 222 -1.01 -0.13 5.73
N ASN A 223 -0.54 -0.58 6.88
CA ASN A 223 -0.81 0.04 8.18
C ASN A 223 0.31 1.02 8.61
N TYR A 224 1.13 1.49 7.66
CA TYR A 224 2.28 2.36 7.94
C TYR A 224 1.89 3.83 7.99
N HIS A 225 1.37 4.28 9.13
CA HIS A 225 1.07 5.69 9.37
C HIS A 225 2.31 6.58 9.14
N GLN A 226 3.44 6.24 9.78
CA GLN A 226 4.68 7.00 9.63
C GLN A 226 5.55 6.50 8.47
N TYR A 227 6.10 7.41 7.68
CA TYR A 227 6.95 7.10 6.52
C TYR A 227 8.19 6.26 6.86
N TYR A 228 8.80 6.44 8.04
CA TYR A 228 9.97 5.64 8.42
C TYR A 228 9.64 4.14 8.53
N LYS A 229 8.39 3.77 8.89
CA LYS A 229 7.96 2.37 8.96
C LYS A 229 7.82 1.76 7.56
N LEU A 230 7.20 2.50 6.64
CA LEU A 230 7.12 2.13 5.23
C LEU A 230 8.52 1.92 4.65
N VAL A 231 9.42 2.88 4.86
CA VAL A 231 10.79 2.80 4.35
C VAL A 231 11.55 1.65 4.99
N SER A 232 11.38 1.42 6.30
CA SER A 232 12.00 0.28 7.00
C SER A 232 11.51 -1.05 6.44
N TYR A 233 10.22 -1.18 6.14
CA TYR A 233 9.65 -2.35 5.49
C TYR A 233 10.26 -2.56 4.11
N LEU A 234 10.18 -1.57 3.21
CA LEU A 234 10.68 -1.69 1.84
C LEU A 234 12.19 -1.93 1.77
N SER A 235 12.97 -1.33 2.69
CA SER A 235 14.42 -1.51 2.76
C SER A 235 14.84 -2.93 3.20
N LYS A 236 13.95 -3.69 3.87
CA LYS A 236 14.18 -5.12 4.12
C LYS A 236 14.00 -5.95 2.85
N VAL A 237 13.06 -5.54 1.99
CA VAL A 237 12.68 -6.26 0.77
C VAL A 237 13.63 -5.97 -0.40
N THR A 238 13.99 -4.70 -0.60
CA THR A 238 14.95 -4.27 -1.64
C THR A 238 16.10 -3.49 -1.03
N ARG A 239 17.33 -3.78 -1.51
CA ARG A 239 18.56 -3.06 -1.15
C ARG A 239 19.00 -2.04 -2.21
N ARG A 240 18.12 -1.75 -3.18
CA ARG A 240 18.36 -0.77 -4.24
C ARG A 240 17.81 0.60 -3.84
N LYS A 241 17.95 1.58 -4.73
CA LYS A 241 17.46 2.94 -4.49
C LYS A 241 15.96 2.94 -4.21
N LEU A 242 15.55 3.71 -3.20
CA LEU A 242 14.16 3.95 -2.84
C LEU A 242 13.85 5.45 -2.96
N GLY A 243 12.95 5.80 -3.86
CA GLY A 243 12.37 7.12 -3.98
C GLY A 243 11.04 7.19 -3.24
N VAL A 244 10.81 8.24 -2.45
CA VAL A 244 9.48 8.51 -1.87
C VAL A 244 9.00 9.86 -2.37
N VAL A 245 7.94 9.85 -3.16
CA VAL A 245 7.31 11.04 -3.73
C VAL A 245 6.16 11.45 -2.82
N LEU A 246 6.17 12.71 -2.38
CA LEU A 246 5.16 13.23 -1.45
C LEU A 246 4.95 14.72 -1.62
N GLY A 247 3.71 15.17 -1.39
CA GLY A 247 3.40 16.60 -1.35
C GLY A 247 4.01 17.30 -0.13
N TYR A 248 4.29 18.60 -0.26
CA TYR A 248 4.83 19.46 0.82
C TYR A 248 4.13 19.29 2.20
N PRO A 249 2.79 19.13 2.33
CA PRO A 249 2.16 18.89 3.63
C PRO A 249 2.66 17.62 4.34
N ASN A 250 3.08 16.60 3.60
CA ASN A 250 3.66 15.40 4.17
C ASN A 250 5.11 15.61 4.64
N LEU A 251 5.83 16.57 4.06
CA LEU A 251 7.13 16.99 4.58
C LEU A 251 6.97 17.65 5.96
N GLU A 252 5.97 18.53 6.10
CA GLU A 252 5.60 19.12 7.40
C GLU A 252 5.25 18.03 8.43
N TYR A 253 4.47 17.02 8.02
CA TYR A 253 4.15 15.87 8.85
C TYR A 253 5.40 15.09 9.28
N ILE A 254 6.35 14.82 8.39
CA ILE A 254 7.58 14.07 8.69
C ILE A 254 8.44 14.78 9.74
N PHE A 255 8.48 16.11 9.76
CA PHE A 255 9.29 16.87 10.74
C PHE A 255 8.53 17.21 12.03
N SER A 256 7.29 16.78 12.18
CA SER A 256 6.53 16.97 13.42
C SER A 256 6.96 15.95 14.49
N GLU A 257 7.70 16.41 15.50
CA GLU A 257 8.21 15.57 16.60
C GLU A 257 7.10 14.85 17.39
N ALA A 258 5.86 15.33 17.32
CA ALA A 258 4.72 14.72 17.98
C ALA A 258 4.49 13.26 17.54
N HIS A 259 4.88 12.89 16.32
CA HIS A 259 4.72 11.53 15.79
C HIS A 259 5.75 10.52 16.32
N TYR A 260 6.77 10.98 17.06
CA TYR A 260 7.91 10.18 17.49
C TYR A 260 8.07 10.08 19.02
N LYS A 261 7.09 10.57 19.79
CA LYS A 261 7.15 10.54 21.28
C LYS A 261 7.30 9.15 21.89
N ASN A 262 6.87 8.11 21.18
CA ASN A 262 6.94 6.72 21.64
C ASN A 262 8.25 6.02 21.25
N LEU A 263 9.16 6.70 20.53
CA LEU A 263 10.47 6.16 20.17
C LEU A 263 11.52 6.60 21.21
N PRO A 264 12.33 5.68 21.76
CA PRO A 264 13.40 6.03 22.70
C PRO A 264 14.34 7.12 22.18
N GLY A 265 14.69 7.09 20.89
CA GLY A 265 15.53 8.10 20.23
C GLY A 265 14.75 9.21 19.52
N GLY A 266 13.43 9.31 19.72
CA GLY A 266 12.58 10.35 19.14
C GLY A 266 12.68 10.46 17.61
N ILE A 267 12.72 11.69 17.11
CA ILE A 267 12.81 11.97 15.67
C ILE A 267 14.11 11.43 15.03
N LEU A 268 15.22 11.41 15.77
CA LEU A 268 16.51 10.95 15.24
C LEU A 268 16.50 9.44 14.94
N GLU A 269 15.84 8.64 15.78
CA GLU A 269 15.65 7.21 15.53
C GLU A 269 14.82 6.98 14.26
N ALA A 270 13.72 7.71 14.10
CA ALA A 270 12.89 7.63 12.90
C ALA A 270 13.66 8.07 11.64
N PHE A 271 14.46 9.13 11.73
CA PHE A 271 15.20 9.68 10.61
C PHE A 271 16.37 8.80 10.19
N ALA A 272 17.03 8.11 11.12
CA ALA A 272 18.04 7.11 10.79
C ALA A 272 17.48 5.99 9.89
N ALA A 273 16.23 5.60 10.11
CA ALA A 273 15.53 4.64 9.26
C ALA A 273 15.02 5.27 7.96
N LEU A 274 14.34 6.42 8.02
CA LEU A 274 13.74 7.10 6.86
C LEU A 274 14.78 7.53 5.83
N PHE A 275 15.91 8.06 6.28
CA PHE A 275 16.98 8.58 5.43
C PHE A 275 18.19 7.65 5.38
N SER A 276 17.95 6.33 5.51
CA SER A 276 18.98 5.32 5.29
C SER A 276 19.64 5.48 3.90
N ARG A 277 20.78 4.82 3.69
CA ARG A 277 21.74 5.15 2.62
C ARG A 277 21.12 5.33 1.23
N GLU A 278 20.18 4.47 0.86
CA GLU A 278 19.61 4.38 -0.50
C GLU A 278 18.27 5.13 -0.67
N VAL A 279 17.83 5.89 0.33
CA VAL A 279 16.53 6.57 0.32
C VAL A 279 16.67 8.05 -0.03
N LYS A 280 15.75 8.56 -0.85
CA LYS A 280 15.60 9.99 -1.19
C LYS A 280 14.13 10.39 -1.28
N LEU A 281 13.80 11.58 -0.75
CA LEU A 281 12.46 12.16 -0.84
C LEU A 281 12.38 13.13 -2.02
N PHE A 282 11.29 13.06 -2.78
CA PHE A 282 10.95 14.00 -3.85
C PHE A 282 9.70 14.78 -3.46
N ILE A 283 9.84 16.10 -3.30
CA ILE A 283 8.81 16.96 -2.73
C ILE A 283 8.02 17.61 -3.84
N TYR A 284 6.75 17.24 -3.95
CA TYR A 284 5.79 17.90 -4.83
C TYR A 284 5.24 19.16 -4.14
N PRO A 285 5.23 20.32 -4.80
CA PRO A 285 4.87 21.58 -4.16
C PRO A 285 3.37 21.66 -3.84
N THR A 286 3.01 22.66 -3.04
CA THR A 286 1.60 22.96 -2.74
C THR A 286 1.36 24.46 -2.82
N LEU A 287 0.21 24.84 -3.37
CA LEU A 287 -0.24 26.23 -3.39
C LEU A 287 -1.03 26.52 -2.10
N ARG A 288 -0.63 27.54 -1.34
CA ARG A 288 -1.39 28.08 -0.19
C ARG A 288 -1.36 29.60 -0.26
N ASN A 289 -2.51 30.25 -0.12
CA ASN A 289 -2.62 31.73 -0.16
C ASN A 289 -1.95 32.36 -1.40
N ASN A 290 -2.12 31.77 -2.58
CA ASN A 290 -1.47 32.16 -3.84
C ASN A 290 0.07 32.08 -3.86
N GLU A 291 0.66 31.43 -2.86
CA GLU A 291 2.10 31.21 -2.76
C GLU A 291 2.44 29.72 -2.88
N ILE A 292 3.48 29.41 -3.66
CA ILE A 292 4.00 28.04 -3.79
C ILE A 292 4.91 27.73 -2.60
N TYR A 293 4.58 26.66 -1.88
CA TYR A 293 5.39 26.07 -0.82
C TYR A 293 6.08 24.80 -1.32
N ASN A 294 7.37 24.68 -1.01
CA ASN A 294 8.26 23.59 -1.35
C ASN A 294 9.37 23.49 -0.28
N SER A 295 10.35 22.62 -0.48
CA SER A 295 11.44 22.41 0.49
C SER A 295 12.17 23.73 0.87
N LYS A 296 12.33 24.65 -0.09
CA LYS A 296 13.02 25.95 0.11
C LYS A 296 12.26 26.93 1.00
N LYS A 297 10.94 26.77 1.17
CA LYS A 297 10.09 27.60 2.03
C LYS A 297 9.65 26.89 3.32
N PHE A 298 10.34 25.81 3.64
CA PHE A 298 9.98 25.00 4.79
C PHE A 298 10.37 25.70 6.10
N SER A 299 9.36 26.08 6.89
CA SER A 299 9.56 26.70 8.20
C SER A 299 9.65 25.63 9.29
N LEU A 300 10.80 25.53 9.95
CA LEU A 300 11.08 24.53 10.97
C LEU A 300 11.34 25.16 12.35
N PRO A 301 11.03 24.43 13.44
CA PRO A 301 11.54 24.77 14.77
C PRO A 301 13.09 24.87 14.78
N PRO A 302 13.69 25.79 15.56
CA PRO A 302 15.13 26.01 15.55
C PRO A 302 15.99 24.77 15.77
N ASN A 303 15.52 23.81 16.59
CA ASN A 303 16.24 22.57 16.89
C ASN A 303 16.28 21.56 15.73
N LEU A 304 15.48 21.75 14.67
CA LEU A 304 15.44 20.86 13.51
C LEU A 304 16.11 21.44 12.26
N ILE A 305 16.54 22.70 12.31
CA ILE A 305 17.16 23.39 11.15
C ILE A 305 18.42 22.66 10.70
N ASP A 306 19.36 22.42 11.61
CA ASP A 306 20.64 21.77 11.28
C ASP A 306 20.44 20.35 10.74
N LEU A 307 19.45 19.61 11.27
CA LEU A 307 19.09 18.28 10.78
C LEU A 307 18.57 18.35 9.33
N TYR A 308 17.73 19.34 9.03
CA TYR A 308 17.19 19.55 7.70
C TYR A 308 18.26 19.96 6.69
N GLU A 309 19.14 20.90 7.07
CA GLU A 309 20.28 21.32 6.24
C GLU A 309 21.24 20.17 5.96
N TYR A 310 21.50 19.31 6.96
CA TYR A 310 22.27 18.08 6.76
C TYR A 310 21.63 17.18 5.68
N LEU A 311 20.32 16.97 5.72
CA LEU A 311 19.63 16.15 4.73
C LEU A 311 19.69 16.75 3.32
N LEU A 312 19.53 18.06 3.18
CA LEU A 312 19.68 18.75 1.91
C LEU A 312 21.11 18.65 1.37
N ALA A 313 22.12 18.91 2.21
CA ALA A 313 23.53 18.81 1.84
C ALA A 313 23.94 17.39 1.41
N ASN A 314 23.27 16.36 1.93
CA ASN A 314 23.48 14.96 1.57
C ASN A 314 22.54 14.46 0.46
N ASN A 315 21.89 15.36 -0.29
CA ASN A 315 21.00 15.02 -1.41
C ASN A 315 19.86 14.04 -1.04
N LYS A 316 19.34 14.16 0.20
CA LYS A 316 18.26 13.29 0.72
C LYS A 316 16.86 13.81 0.43
N ILE A 317 16.73 15.09 0.11
CA ILE A 317 15.47 15.76 -0.19
C ILE A 317 15.69 16.60 -1.44
N GLU A 318 14.82 16.47 -2.43
CA GLU A 318 14.83 17.28 -3.64
C GLU A 318 13.41 17.73 -4.00
N ASP A 319 13.26 18.96 -4.48
CA ASP A 319 11.99 19.46 -5.00
C ASP A 319 11.70 18.95 -6.42
N ILE A 320 10.44 18.66 -6.68
CA ILE A 320 9.92 18.47 -8.04
C ILE A 320 9.65 19.85 -8.63
N GLU A 321 10.40 20.24 -9.66
CA GLU A 321 10.31 21.58 -10.28
C GLU A 321 9.43 21.61 -11.54
N ASN A 322 9.30 20.48 -12.25
CA ASN A 322 8.57 20.36 -13.51
C ASN A 322 7.08 20.02 -13.34
N TYR A 323 6.37 20.69 -12.43
CA TYR A 323 4.95 20.45 -12.14
C TYR A 323 4.03 21.40 -12.91
N ASN A 324 2.79 21.00 -13.16
CA ASN A 324 1.76 21.86 -13.73
C ASN A 324 1.05 22.64 -12.61
N LYS A 325 1.30 23.96 -12.57
CA LYS A 325 0.72 24.86 -11.57
C LYS A 325 -0.81 24.84 -11.54
N ASN A 326 -1.47 24.64 -12.67
CA ASN A 326 -2.95 24.61 -12.74
C ASN A 326 -3.54 23.46 -11.92
N ASN A 327 -2.79 22.37 -11.76
CA ASN A 327 -3.23 21.24 -10.94
C ASN A 327 -3.21 21.54 -9.44
N LEU A 328 -2.45 22.54 -8.99
CA LEU A 328 -2.29 22.86 -7.57
C LEU A 328 -3.48 23.63 -6.98
N GLU A 329 -4.31 24.24 -7.82
CA GLU A 329 -5.50 25.00 -7.40
C GLU A 329 -6.70 24.09 -7.10
N VAL A 330 -6.61 22.81 -7.45
CA VAL A 330 -7.72 21.86 -7.39
C VAL A 330 -7.72 21.11 -6.06
N GLU A 331 -8.83 21.19 -5.33
CA GLU A 331 -9.04 20.41 -4.12
C GLU A 331 -9.74 19.07 -4.44
N THR A 332 -9.08 17.95 -4.11
CA THR A 332 -9.58 16.60 -4.40
C THR A 332 -10.96 16.31 -3.81
N ASP A 333 -11.25 16.77 -2.59
CA ASP A 333 -12.55 16.54 -1.95
C ASP A 333 -13.69 17.32 -2.64
N SER A 334 -13.39 18.49 -3.21
CA SER A 334 -14.36 19.23 -4.05
C SER A 334 -14.66 18.49 -5.34
N VAL A 335 -13.64 17.93 -6.02
CA VAL A 335 -13.85 17.12 -7.23
C VAL A 335 -14.67 15.86 -6.92
N LEU A 336 -14.42 15.20 -5.79
CA LEU A 336 -15.23 14.06 -5.34
C LEU A 336 -16.70 14.46 -5.16
N GLN A 337 -16.98 15.62 -4.60
CA GLN A 337 -18.35 16.11 -4.45
C GLN A 337 -18.99 16.39 -5.82
N MET A 338 -18.24 17.00 -6.75
CA MET A 338 -18.71 17.22 -8.13
C MET A 338 -19.04 15.92 -8.85
N VAL A 339 -18.26 14.84 -8.63
CA VAL A 339 -18.53 13.50 -9.17
C VAL A 339 -19.85 12.95 -8.63
N LYS A 340 -20.05 13.01 -7.31
CA LYS A 340 -21.28 12.51 -6.66
C LYS A 340 -22.53 13.24 -7.13
N ASP A 341 -22.42 14.55 -7.31
CA ASP A 341 -23.52 15.41 -7.71
C ASP A 341 -23.71 15.49 -9.24
N ASP A 342 -22.85 14.81 -10.02
CA ASP A 342 -22.79 14.88 -11.49
C ASP A 342 -22.76 16.33 -12.01
N VAL A 343 -21.88 17.16 -11.42
CA VAL A 343 -21.71 18.57 -11.79
C VAL A 343 -20.93 18.67 -13.10
N LYS A 344 -21.55 19.24 -14.13
CA LYS A 344 -20.92 19.44 -15.44
C LYS A 344 -19.49 20.00 -15.34
N GLY A 345 -18.53 19.30 -15.97
CA GLY A 345 -17.13 19.72 -16.08
C GLY A 345 -16.20 19.06 -15.05
N TRP A 346 -16.70 18.17 -14.18
CA TRP A 346 -15.84 17.44 -13.23
C TRP A 346 -14.80 16.56 -13.94
N GLU A 347 -15.09 16.13 -15.17
CA GLU A 347 -14.23 15.28 -15.99
C GLU A 347 -12.92 15.98 -16.39
N GLU A 348 -12.91 17.31 -16.46
CA GLU A 348 -11.72 18.09 -16.84
C GLU A 348 -10.59 18.01 -15.80
N TYR A 349 -10.92 17.63 -14.56
CA TYR A 349 -9.95 17.51 -13.46
C TYR A 349 -9.20 16.17 -13.44
N MET A 350 -9.49 15.24 -14.33
CA MET A 350 -8.86 13.92 -14.35
C MET A 350 -8.68 13.39 -15.78
N PRO A 351 -7.92 12.31 -15.99
CA PRO A 351 -7.81 11.71 -17.31
C PRO A 351 -9.15 11.23 -17.84
N VAL A 352 -9.24 11.19 -19.17
CA VAL A 352 -10.41 10.69 -19.89
C VAL A 352 -10.72 9.25 -19.49
N GLU A 353 -9.69 8.42 -19.32
CA GLU A 353 -9.83 7.02 -18.93
C GLU A 353 -10.45 6.88 -17.53
N VAL A 354 -10.04 7.73 -16.59
CA VAL A 354 -10.56 7.73 -15.21
C VAL A 354 -12.01 8.19 -15.18
N SER A 355 -12.33 9.31 -15.84
CA SER A 355 -13.70 9.82 -15.89
C SER A 355 -14.66 8.85 -16.59
N ALA A 356 -14.22 8.22 -17.69
CA ALA A 356 -14.99 7.18 -18.38
C ALA A 356 -15.24 5.96 -17.47
N MET A 357 -14.23 5.52 -16.71
CA MET A 357 -14.37 4.40 -15.78
C MET A 357 -15.34 4.71 -14.63
N ILE A 358 -15.26 5.91 -14.05
CA ILE A 358 -16.17 6.36 -12.99
C ILE A 358 -17.62 6.29 -13.48
N LYS A 359 -17.90 6.78 -14.70
CA LYS A 359 -19.24 6.73 -15.31
C LYS A 359 -19.68 5.32 -15.62
N GLN A 360 -18.83 4.52 -16.26
CA GLN A 360 -19.18 3.17 -16.71
C GLN A 360 -19.49 2.23 -15.55
N ARG A 361 -18.79 2.40 -14.42
CA ARG A 361 -18.86 1.49 -13.27
C ARG A 361 -19.53 2.09 -12.04
N ASN A 362 -20.07 3.31 -12.14
CA ASN A 362 -20.67 4.05 -11.01
C ASN A 362 -19.74 4.10 -9.79
N LEU A 363 -18.48 4.49 -10.00
CA LEU A 363 -17.49 4.58 -8.93
C LEU A 363 -17.69 5.85 -8.09
N PHE A 364 -17.24 5.83 -6.84
CA PHE A 364 -17.26 6.96 -5.90
C PHE A 364 -18.64 7.58 -5.65
N GLY A 365 -19.70 6.78 -5.80
CA GLY A 365 -21.08 7.24 -5.64
C GLY A 365 -21.59 8.08 -6.82
N TYR A 366 -20.93 8.02 -7.98
CA TYR A 366 -21.46 8.58 -9.21
C TYR A 366 -22.85 7.98 -9.50
N THR A 367 -23.85 8.85 -9.60
CA THR A 367 -25.17 8.50 -10.10
C THR A 367 -25.50 9.42 -11.25
N ALA A 368 -25.67 8.86 -12.45
CA ALA A 368 -26.10 9.64 -13.60
C ALA A 368 -27.40 10.35 -13.25
N ARG A 369 -27.45 11.68 -13.42
CA ARG A 369 -28.73 12.38 -13.28
C ARG A 369 -29.69 11.78 -14.30
N PRO A 370 -30.92 11.39 -13.91
CA PRO A 370 -31.93 11.05 -14.89
C PRO A 370 -32.09 12.26 -15.81
N ASP A 371 -31.90 12.08 -17.11
CA ASP A 371 -32.10 13.13 -18.09
C ASP A 371 -33.46 13.77 -17.82
N SER A 372 -33.47 15.05 -17.46
CA SER A 372 -34.70 15.82 -17.36
C SER A 372 -35.28 15.91 -18.77
N VAL A 373 -36.22 15.01 -19.09
CA VAL A 373 -37.03 15.03 -20.31
C VAL A 373 -37.82 16.33 -20.40
#